data_AF-A0A2E6XHN7-F1
#
_entry.id   AF-A0A2E6XHN7-F1
#
_cell.length_a   1.000
_cell.length_b   1.000
_cell.length_c   1.000
_cell.angle_alpha   90.00
_cell.angle_beta   90.00
_cell.angle_gamma   90.00
#
_symmetry.space_group_name_H-M   'P 1'
#
loop_
_entity.id
_entity.type
_entity.pdbx_description
1 polymer ?
#
loop_
_entity_poly.entity_id
_entity_poly.type
_entity_poly.pdbx_seq_one_letter_code
_entity_poly.pdbx_strand_id
1 'polypeptide(L)'
;MDGYLEVYHHDSVHGKTVGPHTVGNLLVHDTWGAHQRMAFARKNIQELNHVSPEAWEQPESYIRVVHSVFPNLSISAILGGQCLVGFIFPGDNSATTVTRQLILSSEVPTTTEERAAVETFSQMTLQAVRDEDYALVATVQGALRSGANESFLIGRNEPAVQHYHWEIEKLFNASRGD
;
A
#
# COMPACT_ATOMS: atom_id res chain seq x y z
N MET A 1 3.11 -7.00 5.93
CA MET A 1 3.69 -6.23 4.81
C MET A 1 2.94 -6.53 3.53
N ASP A 2 2.67 -7.79 3.22
CA ASP A 2 2.07 -8.27 1.96
C ASP A 2 0.83 -7.48 1.50
N GLY A 3 -0.14 -7.21 2.39
CA GLY A 3 -1.33 -6.40 2.02
C GLY A 3 -1.05 -4.95 1.61
N TYR A 4 0.15 -4.40 1.86
CA TYR A 4 0.58 -3.08 1.38
C TYR A 4 1.29 -3.15 0.03
N LEU A 5 1.52 -4.35 -0.52
CA LEU A 5 2.39 -4.60 -1.67
C LEU A 5 1.62 -5.05 -2.92
N GLU A 6 0.29 -5.09 -2.85
CA GLU A 6 -0.58 -5.43 -3.98
C GLU A 6 -1.83 -4.56 -4.00
N VAL A 7 -2.53 -4.56 -5.13
CA VAL A 7 -3.71 -3.72 -5.38
C VAL A 7 -4.90 -4.54 -5.88
N TYR A 8 -4.83 -5.86 -5.83
CA TYR A 8 -5.95 -6.70 -6.27
C TYR A 8 -7.07 -6.70 -5.22
N HIS A 9 -6.73 -6.63 -3.93
CA HIS A 9 -7.74 -6.62 -2.87
C HIS A 9 -8.55 -5.33 -2.81
N HIS A 10 -8.09 -4.25 -3.46
CA HIS A 10 -8.77 -2.96 -3.43
C HIS A 10 -10.19 -3.02 -4.00
N ASP A 11 -10.42 -3.87 -5.01
CA ASP A 11 -11.74 -4.02 -5.62
C ASP A 11 -12.72 -4.80 -4.74
N SER A 12 -12.22 -5.66 -3.83
CA SER A 12 -13.04 -6.54 -3.00
C SER A 12 -13.18 -6.07 -1.55
N VAL A 13 -12.13 -5.49 -0.98
CA VAL A 13 -12.02 -5.12 0.44
C VAL A 13 -12.33 -3.64 0.67
N HIS A 14 -11.84 -2.76 -0.21
CA HIS A 14 -11.94 -1.31 -0.05
C HIS A 14 -13.15 -0.69 -0.76
N GLY A 15 -14.28 -1.40 -0.86
CA GLY A 15 -15.45 -0.92 -1.59
C GLY A 15 -16.02 0.41 -1.08
N LYS A 16 -15.75 0.77 0.18
CA LYS A 16 -16.23 2.01 0.82
C LYS A 16 -15.19 3.12 0.90
N THR A 17 -13.92 2.83 0.59
CA THR A 17 -12.80 3.73 0.86
C THR A 17 -11.96 3.94 -0.40
N VAL A 18 -10.99 3.06 -0.68
CA VAL A 18 -9.98 3.23 -1.71
C VAL A 18 -10.41 2.70 -3.08
N GLY A 19 -11.25 1.65 -3.10
CA GLY A 19 -11.72 0.96 -4.31
C GLY A 19 -12.47 1.87 -5.30
N PRO A 20 -13.29 2.84 -4.88
CA PRO A 20 -13.91 3.81 -5.78
C PRO A 20 -12.92 4.66 -6.59
N HIS A 21 -11.68 4.84 -6.13
CA HIS A 21 -10.72 5.78 -6.71
C HIS A 21 -9.57 5.12 -7.48
N THR A 22 -9.32 3.83 -7.25
CA THR A 22 -8.17 3.08 -7.81
C THR A 22 -8.64 2.11 -8.88
N VAL A 23 -7.85 1.92 -9.94
CA VAL A 23 -8.02 0.79 -10.85
C VAL A 23 -7.37 -0.42 -10.20
N GLY A 24 -8.17 -1.40 -9.77
CA GLY A 24 -7.65 -2.64 -9.20
C GLY A 24 -6.84 -3.44 -10.22
N ASN A 25 -5.94 -4.29 -9.72
CA ASN A 25 -5.07 -5.16 -10.53
C ASN A 25 -4.16 -4.46 -11.56
N LEU A 26 -4.04 -3.13 -11.54
CA LEU A 26 -3.16 -2.38 -12.44
C LEU A 26 -2.05 -1.68 -11.65
N LEU A 27 -0.83 -2.24 -11.76
CA LEU A 27 0.35 -1.82 -11.00
C LEU A 27 1.56 -1.70 -11.92
N VAL A 28 2.29 -0.59 -11.81
CA VAL A 28 3.67 -0.46 -12.30
C VAL A 28 4.62 -0.55 -11.10
N HIS A 29 5.62 -1.43 -11.18
CA HIS A 29 6.54 -1.75 -10.10
C HIS A 29 7.99 -1.43 -10.47
N ASP A 30 8.65 -0.64 -9.63
CA ASP A 30 10.07 -0.30 -9.74
C ASP A 30 10.82 -0.71 -8.46
N THR A 31 12.11 -1.04 -8.58
CA THR A 31 12.94 -1.48 -7.46
C THR A 31 14.27 -0.73 -7.39
N TRP A 32 14.78 -0.53 -6.16
CA TRP A 32 16.11 -0.01 -5.84
C TRP A 32 16.70 -0.83 -4.70
N GLY A 33 17.42 -1.90 -5.04
CA GLY A 33 17.79 -2.91 -4.05
C GLY A 33 16.54 -3.49 -3.38
N ALA A 34 16.51 -3.51 -2.05
CA ALA A 34 15.37 -4.03 -1.30
C ALA A 34 14.16 -3.07 -1.27
N HIS A 35 14.37 -1.79 -1.59
CA HIS A 35 13.28 -0.80 -1.64
C HIS A 35 12.51 -0.92 -2.96
N GLN A 36 11.23 -0.60 -2.91
CA GLN A 36 10.36 -0.71 -4.08
C GLN A 36 9.32 0.41 -4.11
N ARG A 37 8.86 0.72 -5.32
CA ARG A 37 7.82 1.70 -5.61
C ARG A 37 6.73 1.05 -6.43
N MET A 38 5.49 1.34 -6.06
CA MET A 38 4.29 0.88 -6.72
C MET A 38 3.50 2.09 -7.17
N ALA A 39 3.32 2.24 -8.49
CA ALA A 39 2.42 3.24 -9.06
C ALA A 39 1.10 2.58 -9.46
N PHE A 40 0.02 3.08 -8.89
CA PHE A 40 -1.34 2.62 -9.13
C PHE A 40 -2.08 3.64 -9.98
N ALA A 41 -2.82 3.16 -10.96
CA ALA A 41 -3.70 4.01 -11.73
C ALA A 41 -4.94 4.41 -10.92
N ARG A 42 -5.33 5.68 -11.01
CA ARG A 42 -6.64 6.15 -10.55
C ARG A 42 -7.68 5.92 -11.64
N LYS A 43 -8.97 5.82 -11.28
CA LYS A 43 -10.03 5.53 -12.27
C LYS A 43 -10.16 6.58 -13.37
N ASN A 44 -9.76 7.83 -13.11
CA ASN A 44 -9.73 8.90 -14.11
C ASN A 44 -8.60 8.76 -15.15
N ILE A 45 -7.68 7.79 -15.02
CA ILE A 45 -6.57 7.59 -15.98
C ILE A 45 -7.04 7.41 -17.42
N GLN A 46 -8.28 6.94 -17.62
CA GLN A 46 -8.87 6.74 -18.94
C GLN A 46 -9.02 8.05 -19.74
N GLU A 47 -9.08 9.20 -19.07
CA GLU A 47 -9.12 10.52 -19.72
C GLU A 47 -7.86 10.75 -20.58
N LEU A 48 -6.71 10.20 -20.17
CA LEU A 48 -5.46 10.31 -20.91
C LEU A 48 -5.48 9.55 -22.24
N ASN A 49 -6.41 8.61 -22.45
CA ASN A 49 -6.54 7.90 -23.74
C ASN A 49 -6.95 8.84 -24.89
N HIS A 50 -7.50 10.02 -24.56
CA HIS A 50 -7.96 11.01 -25.52
C HIS A 50 -7.00 12.19 -25.69
N VAL A 51 -5.83 12.14 -25.03
CA VAL A 51 -4.82 13.20 -25.04
C VAL A 51 -3.48 12.60 -25.42
N SER A 52 -2.75 13.23 -26.36
CA SER A 52 -1.39 12.76 -26.71
C SER A 52 -0.45 12.87 -25.50
N PRO A 53 0.48 11.91 -25.30
CA PRO A 53 1.40 11.93 -24.15
C PRO A 53 2.18 13.23 -23.96
N GLU A 54 2.54 13.91 -25.05
CA GLU A 54 3.25 15.19 -25.03
C GLU A 54 2.40 16.36 -24.50
N ALA A 55 1.08 16.18 -24.45
CA ALA A 55 0.10 17.17 -24.00
C ALA A 55 -0.51 16.81 -22.64
N TRP A 56 0.00 15.79 -21.94
CA TRP A 56 -0.46 15.48 -20.59
C TRP A 56 -0.08 16.60 -19.63
N GLU A 57 -1.09 17.25 -19.07
CA GLU A 57 -0.93 18.18 -17.96
C GLU A 57 -1.11 17.43 -16.63
N GLN A 58 -0.18 17.63 -15.69
CA GLN A 58 -0.23 17.04 -14.34
C GLN A 58 -0.50 15.52 -14.31
N PRO A 59 0.33 14.69 -14.99
CA PRO A 59 0.13 13.24 -15.06
C PRO A 59 0.08 12.56 -13.68
N GLU A 60 0.69 13.16 -12.66
CA GLU A 60 0.61 12.73 -11.27
C GLU A 60 -0.81 12.67 -10.71
N SER A 61 -1.74 13.47 -11.24
CA SER A 61 -3.13 13.50 -10.81
C SER A 61 -3.91 12.22 -11.20
N TYR A 62 -3.36 11.41 -12.10
CA TYR A 62 -3.94 10.16 -12.60
C TYR A 62 -3.40 8.90 -11.93
N ILE A 63 -2.41 9.07 -11.04
CA ILE A 63 -1.78 7.95 -10.34
C ILE A 63 -1.72 8.19 -8.83
N ARG A 64 -1.51 7.12 -8.07
CA ARG A 64 -1.05 7.16 -6.68
C ARG A 64 0.23 6.36 -6.59
N VAL A 65 1.15 6.82 -5.75
CA VAL A 65 2.43 6.13 -5.55
C VAL A 65 2.54 5.66 -4.11
N VAL A 66 2.90 4.39 -3.94
CA VAL A 66 3.32 3.81 -2.66
C VAL A 66 4.79 3.47 -2.73
N HIS A 67 5.56 3.96 -1.77
CA HIS A 67 6.95 3.57 -1.57
C HIS A 67 6.99 2.57 -0.42
N SER A 68 7.48 1.35 -0.69
CA SER A 68 7.85 0.41 0.36
C SER A 68 9.36 0.50 0.59
N VAL A 69 9.70 1.09 1.72
CA VAL A 69 11.08 1.18 2.19
C VAL A 69 11.32 0.00 3.11
N PHE A 70 11.99 -1.01 2.56
CA PHE A 70 12.38 -2.20 3.30
C PHE A 70 13.10 -1.87 4.63
N PRO A 71 12.81 -2.61 5.72
CA PRO A 71 11.95 -3.80 5.76
C PRO A 71 10.47 -3.50 6.01
N ASN A 72 10.12 -2.33 6.53
CA ASN A 72 8.83 -2.21 7.21
C ASN A 72 8.16 -0.83 7.17
N LEU A 73 8.61 0.04 6.27
CA LEU A 73 8.03 1.36 6.06
C LEU A 73 7.24 1.37 4.76
N SER A 74 6.01 1.88 4.81
CA SER A 74 5.15 2.14 3.65
C SER A 74 4.74 3.61 3.63
N ILE A 75 4.92 4.27 2.51
CA ILE A 75 4.57 5.68 2.30
C ILE A 75 3.60 5.76 1.13
N SER A 76 2.33 6.03 1.41
CA SER A 76 1.27 6.23 0.43
C SER A 76 0.95 7.71 0.34
N ALA A 77 1.34 8.35 -0.76
CA ALA A 77 1.20 9.78 -0.93
C ALA A 77 0.28 10.13 -2.10
N ILE A 78 -0.57 11.14 -1.89
CA ILE A 78 -1.16 11.92 -2.97
C ILE A 78 -0.17 13.06 -3.25
N LEU A 79 0.39 13.13 -4.45
CA LEU A 79 1.36 14.16 -4.82
C LEU A 79 0.73 15.55 -4.63
N GLY A 80 1.37 16.40 -3.82
CA GLY A 80 0.86 17.73 -3.46
C GLY A 80 -0.22 17.76 -2.37
N GLY A 81 -0.67 16.62 -1.84
CA GLY A 81 -1.78 16.51 -0.88
C GLY A 81 -1.41 15.83 0.44
N GLN A 82 -2.33 14.97 0.93
CA GLN A 82 -2.09 14.20 2.15
C GLN A 82 -1.25 12.94 1.89
N CYS A 83 -0.57 12.48 2.93
CA CYS A 83 0.29 11.30 2.90
C CYS A 83 0.02 10.43 4.13
N LEU A 84 -0.14 9.12 3.91
CA LEU A 84 -0.08 8.10 4.94
C LEU A 84 1.34 7.54 5.02
N VAL A 85 1.94 7.60 6.20
CA VAL A 85 3.20 6.92 6.52
C VAL A 85 2.90 5.81 7.53
N GLY A 86 3.11 4.56 7.12
CA GLY A 86 2.92 3.37 7.95
C GLY A 86 4.25 2.71 8.32
N PHE A 87 4.43 2.41 9.60
CA PHE A 87 5.51 1.58 10.11
C PHE A 87 4.92 0.29 10.68
N ILE A 88 5.40 -0.86 10.21
CA ILE A 88 4.91 -2.18 10.62
C ILE A 88 5.99 -2.89 11.43
N PHE A 89 5.86 -2.95 12.75
CA PHE A 89 6.86 -3.62 13.60
C PHE A 89 6.41 -5.03 13.96
N PRO A 90 7.32 -6.02 13.99
CA PRO A 90 7.01 -7.31 14.58
C PRO A 90 6.61 -7.11 16.06
N GLY A 91 5.64 -7.90 16.53
CA GLY A 91 5.30 -7.96 17.95
C GLY A 91 6.13 -9.01 18.69
N ASP A 92 5.68 -9.34 19.90
CA ASP A 92 6.36 -10.30 20.78
C ASP A 92 6.46 -11.73 20.20
N ASN A 93 5.62 -12.06 19.22
CA ASN A 93 5.66 -13.34 18.51
C ASN A 93 5.21 -13.19 17.05
N SER A 94 5.31 -14.27 16.27
CA SER A 94 4.97 -14.29 14.84
C SER A 94 3.49 -14.05 14.53
N ALA A 95 2.61 -14.03 15.52
CA ALA A 95 1.18 -13.73 15.37
C ALA A 95 0.80 -12.31 15.80
N THR A 96 1.75 -11.49 16.28
CA THR A 96 1.48 -10.13 16.71
C THR A 96 2.30 -9.12 15.91
N THR A 97 1.76 -7.92 15.75
CA THR A 97 2.35 -6.83 14.98
C THR A 97 1.89 -5.51 15.59
N VAL A 98 2.77 -4.51 15.59
CA VAL A 98 2.45 -3.14 15.99
C VAL A 98 2.58 -2.24 14.78
N THR A 99 1.47 -1.60 14.39
CA THR A 99 1.46 -0.66 13.27
C THR A 99 1.30 0.75 13.79
N ARG A 100 2.20 1.64 13.36
CA ARG A 100 2.09 3.08 13.61
C ARG A 100 1.79 3.78 12.30
N GLN A 101 0.77 4.62 12.31
CA GLN A 101 0.37 5.40 11.15
C GLN A 101 0.49 6.88 11.46
N LEU A 102 1.11 7.62 10.54
CA LEU A 102 1.14 9.07 10.55
C LEU A 102 0.38 9.56 9.34
N ILE A 103 -0.56 10.48 9.57
CA ILE A 103 -1.22 11.23 8.52
C ILE A 103 -0.54 12.58 8.44
N LEU A 104 0.03 12.89 7.28
CA LEU A 104 0.75 14.12 7.00
C LEU A 104 -0.02 14.91 5.95
N SER A 105 0.08 16.23 6.01
CA SER A 105 -0.40 17.16 5.00
C SER A 105 0.82 17.90 4.43
N SER A 106 0.83 18.14 3.12
CA SER A 106 1.88 18.93 2.45
C SER A 106 2.00 20.34 3.03
N GLU A 107 0.85 20.92 3.39
CA GLU A 107 0.74 22.26 3.96
C GLU A 107 0.08 22.21 5.34
N VAL A 108 0.38 23.22 6.17
CA VAL A 108 -0.29 23.41 7.46
C VAL A 108 -1.71 23.91 7.18
N PRO A 109 -2.78 23.19 7.60
CA PRO A 109 -4.13 23.65 7.37
C PRO A 109 -4.41 24.89 8.22
N THR A 110 -4.75 26.00 7.57
CA THR A 110 -4.99 27.31 8.18
C THR A 110 -6.48 27.64 8.30
N THR A 111 -7.31 27.15 7.37
CA THR A 111 -8.76 27.38 7.35
C THR A 111 -9.55 26.24 8.00
N THR A 112 -10.83 26.48 8.31
CA THR A 112 -11.74 25.45 8.84
C THR A 112 -11.94 24.32 7.82
N GLU A 113 -12.07 24.70 6.55
CA GLU A 113 -12.27 23.79 5.42
C GLU A 113 -11.05 22.89 5.21
N GLU A 114 -9.84 23.46 5.24
CA GLU A 114 -8.58 22.69 5.14
C GLU A 114 -8.43 21.70 6.30
N ARG A 115 -8.74 22.12 7.54
CA ARG A 115 -8.70 21.23 8.71
C ARG A 115 -9.71 20.10 8.57
N ALA A 116 -10.92 20.38 8.11
CA ALA A 116 -11.95 19.37 7.88
C ALA A 116 -11.57 18.37 6.78
N ALA A 117 -10.90 18.83 5.72
CA ALA A 117 -10.39 17.97 4.66
C ALA A 117 -9.30 17.02 5.16
N VAL A 118 -8.33 17.52 5.93
CA VAL A 118 -7.27 16.70 6.55
C VAL A 118 -7.88 15.67 7.51
N GLU A 119 -8.85 16.07 8.33
CA GLU A 119 -9.53 15.17 9.26
C GLU A 119 -10.33 14.09 8.51
N THR A 120 -11.03 14.47 7.44
CA THR A 120 -11.77 13.51 6.61
C THR A 120 -10.83 12.47 6.00
N PHE A 121 -9.69 12.91 5.46
CA PHE A 121 -8.67 12.00 4.94
C PHE A 121 -8.10 11.08 6.05
N SER A 122 -7.85 11.64 7.23
CA SER A 122 -7.38 10.88 8.40
C SER A 122 -8.37 9.78 8.80
N GLN A 123 -9.66 10.10 8.92
CA GLN A 123 -10.70 9.14 9.29
C GLN A 123 -10.92 8.08 8.21
N MET A 124 -10.95 8.46 6.94
CA MET A 124 -11.04 7.51 5.82
C MET A 124 -9.86 6.53 5.83
N THR A 125 -8.65 7.04 6.07
CA THR A 125 -7.43 6.21 6.13
C THR A 125 -7.46 5.26 7.32
N LEU A 126 -7.89 5.74 8.49
CA LEU A 126 -8.02 4.92 9.69
C LEU A 126 -9.04 3.80 9.47
N GLN A 127 -10.18 4.09 8.85
CA GLN A 127 -11.18 3.07 8.52
C GLN A 127 -10.61 2.03 7.54
N ALA A 128 -10.02 2.47 6.43
CA ALA A 128 -9.45 1.57 5.42
C ALA A 128 -8.43 0.61 6.04
N VAL A 129 -7.55 1.13 6.89
CA VAL A 129 -6.49 0.31 7.47
C VAL A 129 -7.02 -0.55 8.62
N ARG A 130 -7.63 0.05 9.65
CA ARG A 130 -8.01 -0.67 10.87
C ARG A 130 -9.17 -1.64 10.62
N ASP A 131 -10.21 -1.17 9.94
CA ASP A 131 -11.49 -1.88 9.85
C ASP A 131 -11.59 -2.78 8.62
N GLU A 132 -10.78 -2.53 7.58
CA GLU A 132 -10.80 -3.30 6.33
C GLU A 132 -9.53 -4.17 6.23
N ASP A 133 -8.33 -3.57 6.14
CA ASP A 133 -7.08 -4.34 5.98
C ASP A 133 -6.76 -5.23 7.17
N TYR A 134 -6.69 -4.67 8.38
CA TYR A 134 -6.31 -5.44 9.57
C TYR A 134 -7.36 -6.49 9.95
N ALA A 135 -8.63 -6.26 9.62
CA ALA A 135 -9.66 -7.28 9.75
C ALA A 135 -9.34 -8.49 8.85
N LEU A 136 -9.02 -8.25 7.57
CA LEU A 136 -8.62 -9.31 6.65
C LEU A 136 -7.32 -9.99 7.08
N VAL A 137 -6.27 -9.23 7.44
CA VAL A 137 -4.98 -9.78 7.89
C VAL A 137 -5.16 -10.68 9.11
N ALA A 138 -6.02 -10.32 10.06
CA ALA A 138 -6.32 -11.16 11.21
C ALA A 138 -6.94 -12.50 10.80
N THR A 139 -7.83 -12.51 9.78
CA THR A 139 -8.39 -13.77 9.26
C THR A 139 -7.33 -14.64 8.58
N VAL A 140 -6.46 -14.05 7.76
CA VAL A 140 -5.36 -14.77 7.08
C VAL A 140 -4.41 -15.37 8.12
N GLN A 141 -3.98 -14.57 9.10
CA GLN A 141 -3.09 -15.03 10.17
C GLN A 141 -3.73 -16.12 11.04
N GLY A 142 -5.05 -16.05 11.26
CA GLY A 142 -5.81 -17.09 11.93
C GLY A 142 -5.82 -18.40 11.14
N ALA A 143 -6.08 -18.31 9.83
CA ALA A 143 -6.13 -19.46 8.93
C ALA A 143 -4.77 -20.17 8.78
N LEU A 144 -3.65 -19.44 8.85
CA LEU A 144 -2.31 -20.04 8.83
C LEU A 144 -2.10 -21.10 9.92
N ARG A 145 -2.71 -20.91 11.08
CA ARG A 145 -2.59 -21.87 12.21
C ARG A 145 -3.45 -23.12 12.05
N SER A 146 -4.36 -23.15 11.07
CA SER A 146 -5.27 -24.28 10.87
C SER A 146 -4.59 -25.52 10.25
N GLY A 147 -3.43 -25.34 9.61
CA GLY A 147 -2.79 -26.40 8.82
C GLY A 147 -3.53 -26.76 7.52
N ALA A 148 -4.58 -26.01 7.15
CA ALA A 148 -5.36 -26.28 5.94
C ALA A 148 -4.64 -25.93 4.62
N ASN A 149 -3.57 -25.13 4.70
CA ASN A 149 -2.76 -24.76 3.54
C ASN A 149 -1.32 -25.27 3.75
N GLU A 150 -0.82 -26.04 2.77
CA GLU A 150 0.58 -26.49 2.76
C GLU A 150 1.53 -25.45 2.13
N SER A 151 0.99 -24.59 1.25
CA SER A 151 1.74 -23.58 0.52
C SER A 151 0.85 -22.41 0.10
N PHE A 152 1.47 -21.26 -0.14
CA PHE A 152 0.82 -20.10 -0.75
C PHE A 152 1.43 -19.83 -2.12
N LEU A 153 0.58 -19.45 -3.08
CA LEU A 153 1.00 -19.07 -4.42
C LEU A 153 0.96 -17.55 -4.51
N ILE A 154 2.10 -16.94 -4.83
CA ILE A 154 2.16 -15.53 -5.21
C ILE A 154 2.03 -15.48 -6.74
N GLY A 155 0.96 -14.83 -7.19
CA GLY A 155 0.57 -14.73 -8.58
C GLY A 155 1.51 -13.85 -9.40
N ARG A 156 1.45 -14.01 -10.73
CA ARG A 156 2.28 -13.26 -11.68
C ARG A 156 2.05 -11.74 -11.62
N ASN A 157 0.86 -11.30 -11.20
CA ASN A 157 0.50 -9.89 -11.05
C ASN A 157 0.80 -9.33 -9.64
N GLU A 158 1.62 -10.02 -8.84
CA GLU A 158 2.04 -9.56 -7.51
C GLU A 158 3.57 -9.31 -7.45
N PRO A 159 4.16 -8.55 -8.39
CA PRO A 159 5.63 -8.45 -8.51
C PRO A 159 6.27 -7.81 -7.27
N ALA A 160 5.57 -6.91 -6.59
CA ALA A 160 6.02 -6.24 -5.37
C ALA A 160 6.07 -7.19 -4.16
N VAL A 161 5.07 -8.06 -4.03
CA VAL A 161 5.05 -9.15 -3.03
C VAL A 161 6.20 -10.13 -3.30
N GLN A 162 6.35 -10.57 -4.55
CA GLN A 162 7.45 -11.47 -4.95
C GLN A 162 8.82 -10.88 -4.60
N HIS A 163 9.06 -9.63 -4.97
CA HIS A 163 10.30 -8.92 -4.69
C HIS A 163 10.58 -8.85 -3.18
N TYR A 164 9.60 -8.48 -2.38
CA TYR A 164 9.75 -8.41 -0.92
C TYR A 164 10.17 -9.76 -0.32
N HIS A 165 9.51 -10.85 -0.72
CA HIS A 165 9.83 -12.19 -0.22
C HIS A 165 11.23 -12.66 -0.65
N TRP A 166 11.67 -12.36 -1.87
CA TRP A 166 13.05 -12.62 -2.31
C TRP A 166 14.09 -11.85 -1.49
N GLU A 167 13.82 -10.59 -1.15
CA GLU A 167 14.75 -9.78 -0.34
C GLU A 167 14.82 -10.26 1.12
N ILE A 168 13.69 -10.71 1.68
CA ILE A 168 13.66 -11.40 2.98
C ILE A 168 14.49 -12.68 2.94
N GLU A 169 14.32 -13.52 1.92
CA GLU A 169 15.09 -14.76 1.75
C GLU A 169 16.60 -14.49 1.65
N LYS A 170 17.01 -13.50 0.85
CA LYS A 170 18.42 -13.09 0.74
C LYS A 170 19.00 -12.69 2.10
N LEU A 171 18.26 -11.91 2.88
CA LEU A 171 18.68 -11.48 4.22
C LEU A 171 18.80 -12.67 5.20
N PHE A 172 17.85 -13.61 5.15
CA PHE A 172 17.94 -14.85 5.92
C PHE A 172 19.14 -15.73 5.53
N ASN A 173 19.45 -15.84 4.24
CA ASN A 173 20.59 -16.64 3.79
C ASN A 173 21.93 -15.98 4.12
N ALA A 174 22.03 -14.66 4.02
CA ALA A 174 23.24 -13.92 4.41
C ALA A 174 23.55 -14.07 5.90
N SER A 175 22.53 -14.02 6.77
CA SER A 175 22.68 -14.17 8.22
C SER A 175 23.03 -15.58 8.72
N ARG A 176 22.97 -16.60 7.86
CA ARG A 176 23.37 -17.98 8.16
C ARG A 176 24.78 -18.33 7.68
N GLY A 177 25.43 -17.43 6.94
CA GLY A 177 26.75 -17.63 6.34
C GLY A 177 27.94 -17.28 7.23
N ASP A 178 27.69 -16.79 8.45
CA ASP A 178 28.70 -16.43 9.47
C ASP A 178 28.72 -17.44 10.64
#